data_AF-A0AAU3VE90-F1
#
_entry.id   AF-A0AAU3VE90-F1
#
_cell.length_a   1.000
_cell.length_b   1.000
_cell.length_c   1.000
_cell.angle_alpha   90.00
_cell.angle_beta   90.00
_cell.angle_gamma   90.00
#
_symmetry.space_group_name_H-M   'P 1'
#
loop_
_entity.id
_entity.type
_entity.pdbx_description
1 polymer ?
#
loop_
_entity_poly.entity_id
_entity_poly.type
_entity_poly.pdbx_seq_one_letter_code
_entity_poly.pdbx_strand_id
1 'polypeptide(L)'
;MDSITHHITATGPDGTALEVLYGYADRGRRILECRHCAWREQITWGGARDKALAHLSQAHGAGGAPAMAADTRTLGATVWTVLACFAVAAAILVWAVSR
;
A
#
# COMPACT_ATOMS: atom_id res chain seq x y z
N MET A 1 -6.01 -9.41 -5.92
CA MET A 1 -5.39 -8.08 -6.14
C MET A 1 -4.06 -8.28 -6.84
N ASP A 2 -3.66 -7.42 -7.78
CA ASP A 2 -2.47 -7.65 -8.62
C ASP A 2 -1.22 -6.98 -8.06
N SER A 3 -1.38 -5.86 -7.35
CA SER A 3 -0.33 -5.25 -6.56
C SER A 3 -0.87 -4.67 -5.26
N ILE A 4 -0.13 -4.87 -4.18
CA ILE A 4 -0.43 -4.29 -2.86
C ILE A 4 0.51 -3.12 -2.68
N THR A 5 0.00 -1.98 -2.22
CA THR A 5 0.81 -0.80 -1.95
C THR A 5 0.91 -0.49 -0.47
N HIS A 6 -0.15 -0.77 0.29
CA HIS A 6 -0.20 -0.48 1.72
C HIS A 6 -1.01 -1.54 2.47
N HIS A 7 -0.61 -1.71 3.72
CA HIS A 7 -1.27 -2.50 4.74
C HIS A 7 -1.90 -1.54 5.73
N ILE A 8 -3.22 -1.59 5.88
CA ILE A 8 -3.97 -0.77 6.82
C ILE A 8 -4.45 -1.69 7.93
N THR A 9 -3.95 -1.46 9.14
CA THR A 9 -4.18 -2.35 10.28
C THR A 9 -4.87 -1.63 11.44
N ALA A 10 -5.65 -2.39 12.19
CA ALA A 10 -6.26 -1.96 13.45
C ALA A 10 -6.30 -3.14 14.43
N THR A 11 -6.46 -2.86 15.71
CA THR A 11 -6.61 -3.91 16.73
C THR A 11 -8.07 -4.30 16.88
N GLY A 12 -8.35 -5.61 16.74
CA GLY A 12 -9.66 -6.20 16.99
C GLY A 12 -10.00 -6.30 18.49
N PRO A 13 -11.24 -6.71 18.82
CA PRO A 13 -11.71 -6.80 20.20
C PRO A 13 -10.90 -7.81 21.04
N ASP A 14 -10.41 -8.87 20.42
CA ASP A 14 -9.60 -9.91 21.07
C ASP A 14 -8.09 -9.59 21.09
N GLY A 15 -7.70 -8.36 20.72
CA GLY A 15 -6.30 -7.95 20.63
C GLY A 15 -5.58 -8.41 19.34
N THR A 16 -6.25 -9.16 18.47
CA THR A 16 -5.68 -9.59 17.19
C THR A 16 -5.51 -8.43 16.22
N ALA A 17 -4.43 -8.44 15.43
CA ALA A 17 -4.28 -7.49 14.33
C ALA A 17 -5.27 -7.82 13.21
N LEU A 18 -6.09 -6.83 12.85
CA LEU A 18 -6.99 -6.86 11.72
C LEU A 18 -6.41 -6.02 10.58
N GLU A 19 -6.59 -6.46 9.35
CA GLU A 19 -5.92 -5.90 8.18
C GLU A 19 -6.84 -5.75 6.97
N VAL A 20 -6.71 -4.60 6.31
CA VAL A 20 -7.20 -4.33 4.97
C VAL A 20 -6.00 -3.99 4.08
N LEU A 21 -5.91 -4.65 2.94
CA LEU A 21 -4.92 -4.37 1.91
C LEU A 21 -5.43 -3.24 1.01
N TYR A 22 -4.55 -2.28 0.70
CA TYR A 22 -4.77 -1.26 -0.31
C TYR A 22 -3.79 -1.43 -1.46
N GLY A 23 -4.31 -1.49 -2.68
CA GLY A 23 -3.48 -1.67 -3.85
C GLY A 23 -4.23 -1.51 -5.16
N TYR A 24 -3.66 -2.07 -6.23
CA TYR A 24 -4.23 -2.02 -7.56
C TYR A 24 -4.64 -3.43 -8.04
N ALA A 25 -5.75 -3.46 -8.76
CA ALA A 25 -6.21 -4.62 -9.54
C ALA A 25 -6.24 -4.28 -11.02
N ASP A 26 -6.68 -5.24 -11.83
CA ASP A 26 -6.78 -5.17 -13.29
C ASP A 26 -7.20 -3.79 -13.77
N ARG A 27 -6.46 -3.31 -14.77
CA ARG A 27 -6.59 -1.98 -15.39
C ARG A 27 -6.26 -0.82 -14.45
N GLY A 28 -5.40 -1.05 -13.45
CA GLY A 28 -4.93 0.00 -12.52
C GLY A 28 -6.03 0.51 -11.58
N ARG A 29 -7.06 -0.31 -11.32
CA ARG A 29 -8.15 0.08 -10.41
C ARG A 29 -7.67 -0.01 -8.97
N ARG A 30 -7.83 1.07 -8.20
CA ARG A 30 -7.53 1.09 -6.77
C ARG A 30 -8.58 0.29 -6.01
N ILE A 31 -8.13 -0.65 -5.19
CA ILE A 31 -8.98 -1.61 -4.48
C ILE A 31 -8.54 -1.67 -3.01
N LEU A 32 -9.53 -1.75 -2.13
CA LEU A 32 -9.40 -2.24 -0.77
C LEU A 32 -9.89 -3.69 -0.69
N GLU A 33 -9.18 -4.53 0.04
CA GLU A 33 -9.54 -5.93 0.25
C GLU A 33 -9.31 -6.30 1.71
N CYS A 34 -10.36 -6.75 2.41
CA CYS A 34 -10.24 -7.20 3.79
C CYS A 34 -9.60 -8.59 3.84
N ARG A 35 -8.69 -8.83 4.80
CA ARG A 35 -8.06 -10.14 5.00
C ARG A 35 -8.88 -11.09 5.87
N HIS A 36 -9.98 -10.61 6.44
CA HIS A 36 -10.78 -11.33 7.44
C HIS A 36 -12.20 -11.66 6.96
N CYS A 37 -12.63 -11.11 5.82
CA CYS A 37 -13.89 -11.46 5.18
C CYS A 37 -13.81 -11.24 3.66
N ALA A 38 -14.88 -11.58 2.93
CA ALA A 38 -14.95 -11.42 1.47
C ALA A 38 -15.15 -9.97 0.99
N TRP A 39 -15.03 -8.98 1.88
CA TRP A 39 -15.24 -7.59 1.52
C TRP A 39 -14.13 -7.06 0.62
N ARG A 40 -14.54 -6.43 -0.47
CA ARG A 40 -13.67 -5.79 -1.45
C ARG A 40 -14.36 -4.56 -2.02
N GLU A 41 -13.67 -3.43 -2.05
CA GLU A 41 -14.23 -2.16 -2.52
C GLU A 41 -13.28 -1.47 -3.51
N GLN A 42 -13.84 -0.91 -4.58
CA GLN A 42 -13.11 -0.05 -5.49
C GLN A 42 -13.14 1.40 -5.01
N ILE A 43 -11.97 2.04 -4.98
CA ILE A 43 -11.83 3.44 -4.60
C ILE A 43 -11.45 4.28 -5.82
N THR A 44 -12.13 5.41 -5.99
CA THR A 44 -11.83 6.37 -7.06
C THR A 44 -10.94 7.51 -6.59
N TRP A 45 -11.03 8.01 -5.35
CA TRP A 45 -10.18 9.10 -4.86
C TRP A 45 -10.09 9.11 -3.33
N GLY A 46 -8.86 9.28 -2.80
CA GLY A 46 -8.61 9.50 -1.37
C GLY A 46 -9.25 8.45 -0.44
N GLY A 47 -9.22 8.71 0.87
CA GLY A 47 -10.06 8.02 1.86
C GLY A 47 -9.84 6.51 2.05
N ALA A 48 -8.80 5.91 1.44
CA ALA A 48 -8.52 4.48 1.56
C ALA A 48 -8.35 4.03 3.02
N ARG A 49 -7.61 4.82 3.80
CA ARG A 49 -7.43 4.59 5.24
C ARG A 49 -8.78 4.66 5.97
N ASP A 50 -9.53 5.74 5.80
CA ASP A 50 -10.76 5.96 6.57
C ASP A 50 -11.82 4.91 6.23
N LYS A 51 -11.96 4.53 4.95
CA LYS A 51 -12.85 3.45 4.52
C LYS A 51 -12.44 2.10 5.09
N ALA A 52 -11.15 1.77 5.05
CA ALA A 52 -10.64 0.55 5.65
C ALA A 52 -10.92 0.50 7.16
N LEU A 53 -10.64 1.59 7.88
CA LEU A 53 -10.86 1.67 9.32
C LEU A 53 -12.36 1.63 9.69
N ALA A 54 -13.21 2.27 8.89
CA ALA A 54 -14.66 2.18 9.05
C ALA A 54 -15.16 0.74 8.84
N HIS A 55 -14.65 0.04 7.82
CA HIS A 55 -14.99 -1.37 7.62
C HIS A 55 -14.51 -2.24 8.79
N LEU A 56 -13.25 -2.07 9.22
CA LEU A 56 -12.69 -2.83 10.35
C LEU A 56 -13.46 -2.60 11.66
N SER A 57 -13.87 -1.37 11.95
CA SER A 57 -14.66 -1.08 13.15
C SER A 57 -16.09 -1.62 13.06
N GLN A 58 -16.76 -1.46 11.93
CA GLN A 58 -18.16 -1.87 11.77
C GLN A 58 -18.35 -3.37 11.58
N ALA A 59 -17.48 -4.02 10.80
CA ALA A 59 -17.62 -5.44 10.47
C ALA A 59 -16.85 -6.36 11.43
N HIS A 60 -15.78 -5.86 12.05
CA HIS A 60 -14.88 -6.68 12.88
C HIS A 60 -14.67 -6.12 14.30
N GLY A 61 -15.37 -5.04 14.68
CA GLY A 61 -15.30 -4.48 16.03
C GLY A 61 -13.94 -3.87 16.37
N ALA A 62 -13.13 -3.48 15.38
CA ALA A 62 -11.83 -2.88 15.62
C ALA A 62 -11.94 -1.54 16.37
N GLY A 63 -11.11 -1.35 17.40
CA GLY A 63 -11.15 -0.17 18.27
C GLY A 63 -9.78 0.34 18.76
N GLY A 64 -8.67 -0.27 18.34
CA GLY A 64 -7.31 0.11 18.74
C GLY A 64 -6.63 1.17 17.87
N ALA A 65 -5.31 1.36 18.08
CA ALA A 65 -4.50 2.34 17.36
C ALA A 65 -4.29 1.93 15.89
N PRO A 66 -4.87 2.64 14.92
CA PRO A 66 -4.75 2.28 13.52
C PRO A 66 -3.35 2.60 13.00
N ALA A 67 -2.79 1.69 12.21
CA ALA A 67 -1.52 1.88 11.52
C ALA A 67 -1.66 1.69 10.01
N MET A 68 -0.83 2.40 9.25
CA MET A 68 -0.73 2.25 7.81
C MET A 68 0.74 2.13 7.43
N ALA A 69 1.11 1.00 6.84
CA ALA A 69 2.47 0.72 6.41
C ALA A 69 2.50 0.50 4.90
N ALA A 70 3.52 1.02 4.22
CA ALA A 70 3.74 0.68 2.82
C ALA A 70 4.18 -0.79 2.71
N ASP A 71 3.74 -1.44 1.63
CA ASP A 71 4.17 -2.80 1.31
C ASP A 71 5.67 -2.84 1.05
N THR A 72 6.37 -3.78 1.68
CA THR A 72 7.84 -3.85 1.65
C THR A 72 8.38 -4.17 0.25
N ARG A 73 7.62 -4.94 -0.54
CA ARG A 73 7.97 -5.25 -1.92
C ARG A 73 7.88 -3.99 -2.80
N THR A 74 6.84 -3.20 -2.63
CA THR A 74 6.65 -1.92 -3.31
C THR A 74 7.74 -0.91 -2.91
N LEU A 75 8.08 -0.85 -1.63
CA LEU A 75 9.21 -0.07 -1.12
C LEU A 75 10.53 -0.48 -1.79
N GLY A 76 10.84 -1.78 -1.80
CA GLY A 76 12.05 -2.31 -2.42
C GLY A 76 12.14 -1.98 -3.92
N ALA A 77 11.05 -2.17 -4.67
CA ALA A 77 10.99 -1.82 -6.08
C ALA A 77 11.22 -0.32 -6.33
N THR A 78 10.65 0.54 -5.47
CA THR A 78 10.83 1.99 -5.55
C THR A 78 12.29 2.38 -5.32
N VAL A 79 12.93 1.84 -4.28
CA VAL A 79 14.35 2.10 -3.98
C VAL A 79 15.25 1.68 -5.14
N TRP A 80 15.05 0.46 -5.67
CA TRP A 80 15.82 -0.02 -6.83
C TRP A 80 15.65 0.86 -8.07
N THR A 81 14.42 1.30 -8.33
CA THR A 81 14.13 2.20 -9.46
C THR A 81 14.86 3.53 -9.32
N VAL A 82 14.82 4.12 -8.11
CA VAL A 82 15.54 5.37 -7.81
C VAL A 82 17.04 5.19 -8.01
N LEU A 83 17.63 4.12 -7.47
CA LEU A 83 19.06 3.83 -7.65
C LEU A 83 19.44 3.67 -9.12
N ALA A 84 18.61 2.97 -9.92
CA ALA A 84 18.84 2.83 -11.34
C ALA A 84 18.80 4.18 -12.08
N CYS A 85 17.82 5.04 -11.77
CA CYS A 85 17.76 6.40 -12.35
C CYS A 85 19.00 7.22 -11.99
N PHE A 86 19.47 7.17 -10.74
CA PHE A 86 20.70 7.86 -10.34
C PHE A 86 21.94 7.31 -11.06
N ALA A 87 22.05 5.99 -11.22
CA ALA A 87 23.15 5.38 -11.95
C ALA A 87 23.18 5.82 -13.43
N VAL A 88 22.00 5.87 -14.08
CA VAL A 88 21.86 6.36 -15.47
C VAL A 88 22.24 7.84 -15.56
N ALA A 89 21.74 8.68 -14.66
CA ALA A 89 22.08 10.11 -14.63
C ALA A 89 23.58 10.34 -14.42
N ALA A 90 24.20 9.59 -13.51
CA ALA A 90 25.64 9.64 -13.27
C ALA A 90 26.44 9.22 -14.50
N ALA A 91 26.03 8.16 -15.21
CA ALA A 91 26.68 7.72 -16.43
C ALA A 91 26.63 8.79 -17.54
N ILE A 92 25.48 9.47 -17.71
CA ILE A 92 25.32 10.58 -18.66
C ILE A 92 26.26 11.74 -18.29
N LEU A 93 26.33 12.10 -17.01
CA LEU A 93 27.19 13.18 -16.52
C LEU A 93 28.68 12.84 -16.74
N VAL A 94 29.12 11.63 -16.40
CA VAL A 94 30.50 11.18 -16.62
C VAL A 94 30.86 11.23 -18.10
N TRP A 95 29.96 10.75 -18.97
CA TRP A 95 30.17 10.80 -20.41
C TRP A 95 30.26 12.23 -20.95
N ALA A 96 29.42 13.14 -20.45
CA ALA A 96 29.41 14.54 -20.86
C ALA A 96 30.69 15.29 -20.47
N VAL A 97 31.29 14.97 -19.32
CA VAL A 97 32.54 15.60 -18.84
C VAL A 97 33.79 14.93 -19.43
N SER A 98 33.69 13.70 -19.89
CA SER A 98 34.80 12.96 -20.52
C SER A 98 34.93 13.22 -22.03
N ARG A 99 34.08 14.08 -22.60
CA ARG A 99 34.13 14.57 -23.98
C ARG A 99 34.64 16.00 -24.01
#